data_AF-A0A928KNP1-F1
#
_entry.id   AF-A0A928KNP1-F1
#
_cell.length_a   1.000
_cell.length_b   1.000
_cell.length_c   1.000
_cell.angle_alpha   90.00
_cell.angle_beta   90.00
_cell.angle_gamma   90.00
#
_symmetry.space_group_name_H-M   'P 1'
#
loop_
_entity.id
_entity.type
_entity.pdbx_description
1 polymer ?
#
loop_
_entity_poly.entity_id
_entity_poly.type
_entity_poly.pdbx_seq_one_letter_code
_entity_poly.pdbx_strand_id
1 'polypeptide(L)'
;MALRNYEIVMVYSLSKGNEAVDALKAKFTDLISKNGTLGEVEDWGKKKLAYPINYETEGYYVLINFACEESFPAELDRVINITDGVLRSLIVAKGE
;
A
#
# COMPACT_ATOMS: atom_id res chain seq x y z
N MET A 1 -6.76 3.80 -23.58
CA MET A 1 -7.04 4.37 -22.24
C MET A 1 -5.76 5.02 -21.75
N ALA A 2 -5.84 6.21 -21.16
CA ALA A 2 -4.64 6.93 -20.71
C ALA A 2 -4.19 6.38 -19.35
N LEU A 3 -2.92 6.03 -19.22
CA LEU A 3 -2.29 5.70 -17.95
C LEU A 3 -2.22 6.97 -17.10
N ARG A 4 -2.72 6.90 -15.87
CA ARG A 4 -2.59 7.98 -14.88
C ARG A 4 -1.64 7.54 -13.77
N ASN A 5 -0.94 8.52 -13.21
CA ASN A 5 -0.01 8.30 -12.12
C ASN A 5 -0.77 8.35 -10.79
N TYR A 6 -0.53 7.35 -9.96
CA TYR A 6 -1.06 7.24 -8.62
C TYR A 6 0.07 6.97 -7.64
N GLU A 7 -0.15 7.38 -6.40
CA GLU A 7 0.65 6.98 -5.26
C GLU A 7 -0.25 6.30 -4.23
N ILE A 8 0.27 5.25 -3.61
CA ILE A 8 -0.38 4.60 -2.50
C ILE A 8 0.55 4.55 -1.30
N VAL A 9 0.05 5.02 -0.16
CA VAL A 9 0.68 4.81 1.15
C VAL A 9 -0.05 3.67 1.84
N MET A 10 0.68 2.64 2.22
CA MET A 10 0.18 1.52 3.02
C MET A 10 0.88 1.49 4.37
N VAL A 11 0.08 1.28 5.42
CA VAL A 11 0.53 1.06 6.79
C VAL A 11 0.20 -0.37 7.15
N TYR A 12 1.23 -1.20 7.35
CA TYR A 12 1.07 -2.59 7.76
C TYR A 12 1.15 -2.75 9.28
N SER A 13 0.40 -3.72 9.77
CA SER A 13 0.47 -4.23 11.14
C SER A 13 1.79 -4.95 11.38
N LEU A 14 2.40 -4.70 12.53
CA LEU A 14 3.63 -5.38 12.98
C LEU A 14 3.34 -6.54 13.92
N SER A 15 2.07 -6.79 14.23
CA SER A 15 1.64 -7.83 15.17
C SER A 15 2.10 -9.25 14.79
N LYS A 16 2.23 -9.52 13.48
CA LYS A 16 2.68 -10.81 12.93
C LYS A 16 4.18 -10.86 12.60
N GLY A 17 4.94 -9.81 12.93
CA GLY A 17 6.37 -9.68 12.64
C GLY A 17 6.69 -9.19 11.22
N ASN A 18 7.97 -8.94 10.96
CA ASN A 18 8.43 -8.35 9.70
C ASN A 18 8.23 -9.26 8.48
N GLU A 19 8.33 -10.58 8.65
CA GLU A 19 8.13 -11.54 7.55
C GLU A 19 6.73 -11.43 6.93
N ALA A 20 5.71 -11.16 7.76
CA ALA A 20 4.35 -10.95 7.30
C ALA A 20 4.22 -9.63 6.50
N VAL A 21 4.93 -8.59 6.92
CA VAL A 21 4.98 -7.30 6.22
C VAL A 21 5.64 -7.47 4.85
N ASP A 22 6.77 -8.19 4.78
CA ASP A 22 7.47 -8.46 3.52
C ASP A 22 6.62 -9.27 2.55
N ALA A 23 5.89 -10.27 3.04
CA ALA A 23 4.96 -11.05 2.24
C ALA A 23 3.80 -10.20 1.69
N LEU A 24 3.24 -9.30 2.52
CA LEU A 24 2.20 -8.37 2.09
C LEU A 24 2.73 -7.38 1.06
N LYS A 25 3.92 -6.80 1.30
CA LYS A 25 4.59 -5.89 0.37
C LYS A 25 4.81 -6.55 -0.98
N ALA A 26 5.32 -7.79 -1.01
CA ALA A 26 5.50 -8.55 -2.24
C ALA A 26 4.17 -8.78 -2.97
N LYS A 27 3.13 -9.22 -2.25
CA LYS A 27 1.78 -9.45 -2.81
C LYS A 27 1.21 -8.20 -3.47
N PHE A 28 1.30 -7.04 -2.83
CA PHE A 28 0.77 -5.79 -3.40
C PHE A 28 1.64 -5.26 -4.54
N THR A 29 2.96 -5.40 -4.45
CA THR A 29 3.88 -5.07 -5.55
C THR A 29 3.57 -5.91 -6.80
N ASP A 30 3.35 -7.21 -6.64
CA ASP A 30 2.98 -8.12 -7.73
C ASP A 30 1.61 -7.80 -8.33
N LEU A 31 0.63 -7.44 -7.49
CA LEU A 31 -0.69 -7.03 -7.95
C LEU A 31 -0.61 -5.76 -8.81
N ILE A 32 0.12 -4.75 -8.35
CA ILE A 32 0.31 -3.49 -9.07
C ILE A 32 1.07 -3.73 -10.39
N SER A 33 2.12 -4.57 -10.35
CA SER A 33 2.91 -4.93 -11.54
C SER A 33 2.10 -5.67 -12.62
N LYS A 34 1.10 -6.48 -12.22
CA LYS A 34 0.21 -7.18 -13.17
C LYS A 34 -0.80 -6.25 -13.84
N ASN A 35 -1.17 -5.15 -13.19
CA ASN A 35 -2.26 -4.28 -13.61
C ASN A 35 -1.80 -2.89 -14.04
N GLY A 36 -0.50 -2.62 -14.04
CA GLY A 36 0.07 -1.33 -14.40
C GLY A 36 1.59 -1.35 -14.47
N THR A 37 2.18 -0.17 -14.63
CA THR A 37 3.63 0.02 -14.56
C THR A 37 4.02 0.37 -13.13
N LEU A 38 4.80 -0.50 -12.51
CA LEU A 38 5.39 -0.24 -11.20
C LEU A 38 6.38 0.93 -11.32
N GLY A 39 6.19 1.96 -10.49
CA GLY A 39 7.16 3.03 -10.32
C GLY A 39 8.07 2.75 -9.14
N GLU A 40 8.43 3.81 -8.42
CA GLU A 40 9.30 3.75 -7.25
C GLU A 40 8.57 3.17 -6.03
N VAL A 41 9.20 2.22 -5.36
CA VAL A 41 8.76 1.65 -4.09
C VAL A 41 9.67 2.20 -3.01
N GLU A 42 9.16 3.10 -2.18
CA GLU A 42 9.88 3.62 -1.02
C GLU A 42 9.45 2.87 0.23
N ASP A 43 10.44 2.28 0.89
CA ASP A 43 10.25 1.66 2.18
C ASP A 43 10.63 2.63 3.29
N TRP A 44 9.62 3.11 4.03
CA TRP A 44 9.82 4.04 5.14
C TRP A 44 10.04 3.34 6.48
N GLY A 45 9.93 2.01 6.50
CA GLY A 45 10.11 1.20 7.67
C GLY A 45 9.08 1.43 8.77
N LYS A 46 9.46 1.03 9.98
CA LYS A 46 8.64 1.15 11.19
C LYS A 46 8.60 2.60 11.68
N LYS A 47 7.39 3.16 11.82
CA LYS A 47 7.14 4.47 12.41
C LYS A 47 6.09 4.38 13.52
N LYS A 48 6.25 5.24 14.55
CA LYS A 48 5.27 5.36 15.64
C LYS A 48 4.04 6.12 15.15
N LEU A 49 2.86 5.58 15.43
CA LEU A 49 1.57 6.20 15.12
C LEU A 49 1.24 7.28 16.15
N ALA A 50 0.55 8.34 15.72
CA ALA A 50 0.11 9.41 16.62
C ALA A 50 -0.90 8.93 17.67
N TYR A 51 -1.70 7.92 17.31
CA TYR A 51 -2.66 7.24 18.18
C TYR A 51 -2.70 5.75 17.80
N PRO A 52 -3.08 4.88 18.74
CA PRO A 52 -3.15 3.45 18.45
C PRO A 52 -4.25 3.14 17.43
N ILE A 53 -3.92 2.33 16.43
CA ILE A 53 -4.87 1.76 15.46
C ILE A 53 -4.91 0.26 15.73
N ASN A 54 -6.09 -0.32 15.96
CA ASN A 54 -6.23 -1.73 16.34
C ASN A 54 -5.31 -2.15 17.51
N TYR A 55 -5.17 -1.27 18.52
CA TYR A 55 -4.28 -1.44 19.67
C TYR A 55 -2.77 -1.44 19.36
N GLU A 56 -2.37 -1.21 18.11
CA GLU A 56 -0.97 -1.07 17.71
C GLU A 56 -0.55 0.39 17.73
N THR A 57 0.59 0.68 18.36
CA THR A 57 1.16 2.05 18.45
C THR A 57 2.22 2.33 17.39
N GLU A 58 2.56 1.32 16.60
CA GLU A 58 3.61 1.35 15.59
C GLU A 58 3.08 0.67 14.33
N GLY A 59 3.48 1.16 13.17
CA GLY A 59 3.10 0.58 11.88
C GLY A 59 4.27 0.66 10.91
N TYR A 60 4.28 -0.23 9.92
CA TYR A 60 5.29 -0.26 8.88
C TYR A 60 4.78 0.46 7.63
N TYR A 61 5.49 1.51 7.21
CA TYR A 61 5.05 2.38 6.11
C TYR A 61 5.74 2.01 4.81
N VAL A 62 4.95 1.83 3.76
CA VAL A 62 5.44 1.65 2.39
C VAL A 62 4.68 2.59 1.46
N LEU A 63 5.42 3.37 0.68
CA LEU A 63 4.89 4.18 -0.40
C LEU A 63 5.19 3.47 -1.72
N ILE A 64 4.18 3.34 -2.57
CA ILE A 64 4.34 2.79 -3.92
C ILE A 64 3.80 3.80 -4.92
N ASN A 65 4.67 4.23 -5.83
CA ASN A 65 4.29 4.99 -7.01
C ASN A 65 3.98 4.02 -8.15
N PHE A 66 2.89 4.23 -8.87
CA PHE A 66 2.53 3.38 -10.02
C PHE A 66 1.70 4.13 -11.06
N ALA A 67 1.78 3.68 -12.30
CA ALA A 67 0.93 4.16 -13.39
C ALA A 67 -0.05 3.06 -13.78
N CYS A 68 -1.35 3.36 -13.76
CA CYS A 68 -2.38 2.38 -14.10
C CYS A 68 -3.58 3.00 -14.82
N GLU A 69 -4.50 2.14 -15.27
CA GLU A 69 -5.79 2.57 -15.81
C GLU A 69 -6.73 3.03 -14.69
N GLU A 70 -7.67 3.93 -15.02
CA GLU A 70 -8.59 4.58 -14.07
C GLU A 70 -9.51 3.60 -13.31
N SER A 71 -9.71 2.38 -13.81
CA SER A 71 -10.49 1.32 -13.17
C SER A 71 -9.75 0.59 -12.05
N PHE A 72 -8.42 0.53 -12.10
CA PHE A 72 -7.63 -0.29 -11.19
C PHE A 72 -7.59 0.19 -9.73
N PRO A 73 -7.55 1.52 -9.42
CA PRO A 73 -7.51 1.99 -8.04
C PRO A 73 -8.69 1.49 -7.18
N ALA A 74 -9.88 1.36 -7.77
CA ALA A 74 -11.06 0.86 -7.06
C ALA A 74 -10.94 -0.64 -6.70
N GLU A 75 -10.40 -1.45 -7.61
CA GLU A 75 -10.13 -2.86 -7.35
C GLU A 75 -9.00 -3.03 -6.32
N LEU A 76 -7.95 -2.20 -6.40
CA LEU A 76 -6.86 -2.20 -5.43
C LEU A 76 -7.37 -1.90 -4.01
N ASP A 77 -8.19 -0.85 -3.85
CA ASP A 77 -8.80 -0.50 -2.56
C ASP A 77 -9.65 -1.64 -1.98
N ARG A 78 -10.44 -2.30 -2.83
CA ARG A 78 -11.22 -3.48 -2.44
C ARG A 78 -10.33 -4.62 -1.93
N VAL A 79 -9.26 -4.95 -2.65
CA VAL A 79 -8.33 -6.03 -2.27
C VAL A 79 -7.61 -5.71 -0.96
N ILE A 80 -7.25 -4.44 -0.75
CA ILE A 80 -6.63 -3.98 0.50
C ILE A 80 -7.58 -4.15 1.68
N ASN A 81 -8.83 -3.71 1.55
CA ASN A 81 -9.83 -3.81 2.62
C ASN A 81 -10.17 -5.26 3.01
N ILE A 82 -10.03 -6.21 2.08
CA ILE A 82 -10.23 -7.65 2.36
C ILE A 82 -8.98 -8.30 2.98
N THR A 83 -7.80 -7.71 2.76
CA THR A 83 -6.54 -8.30 3.21
C THR A 83 -6.24 -7.91 4.66
N ASP A 84 -6.31 -8.88 5.56
CA ASP A 84 -5.89 -8.71 6.95
C ASP A 84 -4.41 -8.32 7.06
N GLY A 85 -4.11 -7.38 7.97
CA GLY A 85 -2.75 -6.93 8.24
C GLY A 85 -2.41 -5.56 7.64
N VAL A 86 -3.33 -4.94 6.90
CA VAL A 86 -3.24 -3.51 6.53
C VAL A 86 -4.03 -2.69 7.55
N LEU A 87 -3.35 -1.76 8.22
CA LEU A 87 -3.95 -0.85 9.20
C LEU A 87 -4.62 0.35 8.53
N ARG A 88 -3.97 0.89 7.48
CA ARG A 88 -4.46 2.04 6.73
C ARG A 88 -3.87 2.02 5.32
N SER A 89 -4.69 2.40 4.36
CA SER A 89 -4.28 2.74 3.00
C SER A 89 -4.73 4.15 2.65
N LEU A 90 -3.98 4.81 1.79
CA LEU A 90 -4.39 6.05 1.14
C LEU A 90 -3.91 6.02 -0.30
N ILE A 91 -4.85 6.05 -1.24
CA ILE A 91 -4.57 6.14 -2.68
C ILE A 91 -4.82 7.58 -3.11
N VAL A 92 -3.82 8.20 -3.74
CA VAL A 92 -3.89 9.57 -4.23
C VAL A 92 -3.54 9.57 -5.72
N ALA A 93 -4.35 10.26 -6.52
CA ALA A 93 -3.98 10.54 -7.90
C ALA A 93 -2.91 11.64 -7.90
N LYS A 94 -1.74 11.37 -8.52
CA LYS A 94 -0.74 12.41 -8.76
C LYS A 94 -1.26 13.31 -9.87
N GLY A 95 -1.99 14.35 -9.47
CA GLY A 95 -2.20 15.52 -10.32
C GLY A 95 -0.88 16.28 -10.42
N GLU A 96 -0.50 16.62 -11.64
CA GLU A 96 0.40 17.77 -11.84
C GLU A 96 -0.23 19.05 -11.27
#